data_AF-A0A949Q798-F1
#
_entry.id   AF-A0A949Q798-F1
#
_cell.length_a   1.000
_cell.length_b   1.000
_cell.length_c   1.000
_cell.angle_alpha   90.00
_cell.angle_beta   90.00
_cell.angle_gamma   90.00
#
_symmetry.space_group_name_H-M   'P 1'
#
loop_
_entity.id
_entity.type
_entity.pdbx_description
1 polymer ?
#
loop_
_entity_poly.entity_id
_entity_poly.type
_entity_poly.pdbx_seq_one_letter_code
_entity_poly.pdbx_strand_id
1 'polypeptide(L)'
;KSSTCLILFICALLSLGLLPARADADSASLLAQAQAANPTRYQFAVDQGAEIRATTDNRAFSIWWQPASTTPPAGTIVTLHGHGVYATDDFYLWQATAERYGFALLALQWWFGGGEA
;
A
#
# COMPACT_ATOMS: atom_id res chain seq x y z
N LYS A 1 -31.68 6.55 49.06
CA LYS A 1 -30.20 6.56 48.93
C LYS A 1 -29.73 5.18 48.45
N SER A 2 -29.92 4.83 47.17
CA SER A 2 -29.35 3.61 46.55
C SER A 2 -29.54 3.61 45.02
N SER A 3 -29.33 4.75 44.36
CA SER A 3 -29.55 4.85 42.89
C SER A 3 -28.41 5.54 42.14
N THR A 4 -27.51 6.22 42.86
CA THR A 4 -26.38 6.94 42.26
C THR A 4 -25.19 6.04 41.93
N CYS A 5 -25.03 4.91 42.65
CA CYS A 5 -23.91 3.98 42.46
C CYS A 5 -24.08 3.10 41.20
N LEU A 6 -25.33 2.81 40.80
CA LEU A 6 -25.62 1.94 39.65
C LEU A 6 -25.36 2.63 38.31
N ILE A 7 -25.54 3.96 38.23
CA ILE A 7 -25.35 4.73 36.98
C ILE A 7 -23.86 4.92 36.66
N LEU A 8 -23.01 5.07 37.68
CA LEU A 8 -21.57 5.22 37.50
C LEU A 8 -20.90 3.93 37.01
N PHE A 9 -21.43 2.75 37.39
CA PHE A 9 -20.91 1.46 36.92
C PHE A 9 -21.22 1.19 35.44
N ILE A 10 -22.36 1.68 34.94
CA ILE A 10 -22.76 1.50 33.53
C ILE A 10 -21.89 2.35 32.59
N CYS A 11 -21.56 3.58 32.97
CA CYS A 11 -20.70 4.45 32.15
C CYS A 11 -19.25 3.94 32.04
N ALA A 12 -18.72 3.28 33.07
CA ALA A 12 -17.36 2.73 33.06
C ALA A 12 -17.22 1.45 32.21
N LEU A 13 -18.32 0.69 32.03
CA LEU A 13 -18.34 -0.50 31.16
C LEU A 13 -18.54 -0.15 29.68
N LEU A 14 -19.15 1.00 29.37
CA LEU A 14 -19.32 1.47 27.99
C LEU A 14 -18.05 2.10 27.38
N SER A 15 -17.13 2.60 28.19
CA SER A 15 -15.88 3.20 27.72
C SER A 15 -14.74 2.19 27.52
N LEU A 16 -14.87 0.96 28.02
CA LEU A 16 -13.83 -0.08 27.87
C LEU A 16 -13.87 -0.80 26.51
N GLY A 17 -14.90 -0.57 25.69
CA GLY A 17 -15.09 -1.24 24.39
C GLY A 17 -14.66 -0.42 23.16
N LEU A 18 -14.19 0.81 23.33
CA LEU A 18 -13.80 1.73 22.24
C LEU A 18 -12.29 1.96 22.24
N LEU A 19 -11.50 0.90 22.31
CA LEU A 19 -10.18 0.98 21.71
C LEU A 19 -10.43 0.97 20.19
N PRO A 20 -10.05 2.02 19.43
CA PRO A 20 -10.08 1.91 17.98
C PRO A 20 -9.21 0.71 17.64
N ALA A 21 -9.82 -0.36 17.13
CA ALA A 21 -9.07 -1.37 16.42
C ALA A 21 -8.26 -0.59 15.38
N ARG A 22 -6.93 -0.69 15.44
CA ARG A 22 -6.09 -0.15 14.38
C ARG A 22 -6.49 -0.93 13.12
N ALA A 23 -7.37 -0.34 12.32
CA ALA A 23 -7.78 -0.91 11.06
C ALA A 23 -6.58 -0.71 10.13
N ASP A 24 -5.64 -1.64 10.18
CA ASP A 24 -4.61 -1.74 9.15
C ASP A 24 -5.36 -1.86 7.82
N ALA A 25 -5.10 -0.96 6.87
CA ALA A 25 -5.69 -1.05 5.56
C ALA A 25 -5.22 -2.36 4.89
N ASP A 26 -6.16 -3.14 4.38
CA ASP A 26 -5.81 -4.33 3.60
C ASP A 26 -5.20 -3.96 2.23
N SER A 27 -4.62 -4.94 1.56
CA SER A 27 -3.96 -4.74 0.26
C SER A 27 -4.87 -4.11 -0.80
N ALA A 28 -6.16 -4.45 -0.80
CA ALA A 28 -7.13 -3.92 -1.76
C ALA A 28 -7.48 -2.46 -1.45
N SER A 29 -7.66 -2.12 -0.18
CA SER A 29 -7.84 -0.75 0.30
C SER A 29 -6.61 0.10 -0.01
N LEU A 30 -5.40 -0.42 0.20
CA LEU A 30 -4.16 0.28 -0.13
C LEU A 30 -4.01 0.53 -1.63
N LEU A 31 -4.35 -0.46 -2.46
CA LEU A 31 -4.33 -0.29 -3.91
C LEU A 31 -5.37 0.76 -4.36
N ALA A 32 -6.58 0.72 -3.79
CA ALA A 32 -7.62 1.70 -4.07
C ALA A 32 -7.18 3.12 -3.66
N GLN A 33 -6.51 3.25 -2.51
CA GLN A 33 -5.92 4.52 -2.08
C GLN A 33 -4.83 4.99 -3.04
N ALA A 34 -3.91 4.12 -3.46
CA ALA A 34 -2.87 4.45 -4.43
C ALA A 34 -3.46 4.94 -5.77
N GLN A 35 -4.51 4.27 -6.25
CA GLN A 35 -5.24 4.66 -7.46
C GLN A 35 -5.95 6.00 -7.30
N ALA A 36 -6.58 6.25 -6.15
CA ALA A 36 -7.26 7.51 -5.87
C ALA A 36 -6.29 8.69 -5.70
N ALA A 37 -5.13 8.46 -5.08
CA ALA A 37 -4.11 9.47 -4.85
C ALA A 37 -3.50 9.97 -6.17
N ASN A 38 -3.22 9.06 -7.12
CA ASN A 38 -2.73 9.44 -8.44
C ASN A 38 -3.17 8.46 -9.54
N PRO A 39 -4.35 8.69 -10.16
CA PRO A 39 -4.88 7.80 -11.19
C PRO A 39 -3.96 7.64 -12.41
N THR A 40 -3.24 8.70 -12.78
CA THR A 40 -2.31 8.69 -13.91
C THR A 40 -1.14 7.73 -13.69
N ARG A 41 -0.61 7.66 -12.46
CA ARG A 41 0.51 6.76 -12.12
C ARG A 41 0.08 5.31 -12.08
N TYR A 42 -1.12 5.04 -11.55
CA TYR A 42 -1.72 3.72 -11.62
C TYR A 42 -1.94 3.27 -13.08
N GLN A 43 -2.57 4.13 -13.89
CA GLN A 43 -2.83 3.80 -15.30
C GLN A 43 -1.54 3.57 -16.08
N PHE A 44 -0.49 4.36 -15.82
CA PHE A 44 0.83 4.13 -16.42
C PHE A 44 1.34 2.71 -16.14
N ALA A 45 1.24 2.20 -14.90
CA ALA A 45 1.67 0.83 -14.58
C ALA A 45 0.87 -0.22 -15.38
N VAL A 46 -0.45 -0.02 -15.52
CA VAL A 46 -1.32 -0.88 -16.34
C VAL A 46 -0.90 -0.85 -17.81
N ASP A 47 -0.66 0.34 -18.36
CA ASP A 47 -0.28 0.53 -19.77
C ASP A 47 1.09 -0.09 -20.10
N GLN A 48 2.00 -0.13 -19.13
CA GLN A 48 3.29 -0.82 -19.25
C GLN A 48 3.17 -2.35 -19.14
N GLY A 49 1.98 -2.88 -18.88
CA GLY A 49 1.75 -4.32 -18.68
C GLY A 49 2.34 -4.84 -17.36
N ALA A 50 2.45 -3.97 -16.34
CA ALA A 50 2.92 -4.38 -15.03
C ALA A 50 1.87 -5.24 -14.31
N GLU A 51 2.34 -6.24 -13.57
CA GLU A 51 1.49 -7.07 -12.72
C GLU A 51 1.36 -6.44 -11.33
N ILE A 52 0.14 -6.06 -10.96
CA ILE A 52 -0.17 -5.55 -9.62
C ILE A 52 -0.78 -6.69 -8.80
N ARG A 53 -0.12 -7.08 -7.71
CA ARG A 53 -0.53 -8.23 -6.89
C ARG A 53 -0.57 -7.87 -5.42
N ALA A 54 -1.66 -8.25 -4.76
CA ALA A 54 -1.74 -8.30 -3.30
C ALA A 54 -0.76 -9.33 -2.74
N THR A 55 -0.18 -9.06 -1.58
CA THR A 55 0.60 -10.05 -0.82
C THR A 55 -0.33 -11.06 -0.16
N THR A 56 0.16 -12.28 0.09
CA THR A 56 -0.64 -13.37 0.67
C THR A 56 -1.09 -13.12 2.11
N ASP A 57 -0.38 -12.27 2.83
CA ASP A 57 -0.76 -11.80 4.17
C ASP A 57 -1.82 -10.67 4.12
N ASN A 58 -2.21 -10.21 2.93
CA ASN A 58 -3.18 -9.14 2.68
C ASN A 58 -2.79 -7.78 3.29
N ARG A 59 -1.50 -7.54 3.55
CA ARG A 59 -1.02 -6.31 4.18
C ARG A 59 -0.46 -5.31 3.16
N ALA A 60 -0.01 -5.78 2.01
CA ALA A 60 0.71 -5.00 1.03
C ALA A 60 0.26 -5.34 -0.39
N PHE A 61 0.71 -4.55 -1.35
CA PHE A 61 0.69 -4.94 -2.76
C PHE A 61 2.05 -4.67 -3.39
N SER A 62 2.30 -5.32 -4.51
CA SER A 62 3.52 -5.16 -5.31
C SER A 62 3.18 -4.85 -6.75
N ILE A 63 4.09 -4.17 -7.44
CA ILE A 63 4.05 -3.93 -8.87
C ILE A 63 5.29 -4.59 -9.46
N TRP A 64 5.08 -5.62 -10.27
CA TRP A 64 6.14 -6.35 -10.98
C TRP A 64 6.11 -6.01 -12.46
N TRP A 65 7.28 -5.75 -13.04
CA TRP A 65 7.43 -5.52 -14.47
C TRP A 65 8.82 -5.93 -14.93
N GLN A 66 8.93 -6.33 -16.19
CA GLN A 66 10.22 -6.53 -16.85
C GLN A 66 10.16 -6.08 -18.31
N PRO A 67 11.28 -5.61 -18.88
CA PRO A 67 11.34 -5.17 -20.28
C PRO A 67 11.16 -6.35 -21.24
N ALA A 68 10.28 -6.19 -22.23
CA ALA A 68 10.03 -7.23 -23.24
C ALA A 68 11.25 -7.52 -24.13
N SER A 69 12.15 -6.55 -24.29
CA SER A 69 13.36 -6.66 -25.10
C SER A 69 14.50 -7.44 -24.44
N THR A 70 14.40 -7.77 -23.15
CA THR A 70 15.52 -8.34 -22.38
C THR A 70 15.04 -9.52 -21.54
N THR A 71 15.36 -10.73 -21.99
CA THR A 71 15.05 -11.98 -21.28
C THR A 71 16.29 -12.89 -21.24
N PRO A 72 16.81 -13.26 -20.06
CA PRO A 72 16.39 -12.77 -18.74
C PRO A 72 16.79 -11.29 -18.52
N PRO A 73 16.12 -10.56 -17.62
CA PRO A 73 16.55 -9.23 -17.23
C PRO A 73 17.96 -9.26 -16.60
N ALA A 74 18.71 -8.17 -16.72
CA ALA A 74 20.08 -8.03 -16.19
C ALA A 74 20.12 -8.09 -14.65
N GLY A 75 18.99 -7.81 -14.01
CA GLY A 75 18.78 -7.87 -12.57
C GLY A 75 17.40 -7.30 -12.22
N THR A 76 17.11 -7.18 -10.92
CA THR A 76 15.86 -6.58 -10.43
C THR A 76 16.19 -5.36 -9.58
N ILE A 77 15.59 -4.23 -9.91
CA ILE A 77 15.54 -3.07 -9.03
C ILE A 77 14.34 -3.26 -8.09
N VAL A 78 14.58 -3.18 -6.78
CA VAL A 78 13.52 -3.21 -5.78
C VAL A 78 13.38 -1.80 -5.20
N THR A 79 12.17 -1.27 -5.21
CA THR A 79 11.89 0.09 -4.72
C THR A 79 10.96 0.06 -3.51
N LEU A 80 11.27 0.93 -2.56
CA LEU A 80 10.51 1.16 -1.33
C LEU A 80 10.26 2.66 -1.25
N HIS A 81 9.01 3.05 -1.47
CA HIS A 81 8.64 4.44 -1.58
C HIS A 81 8.80 5.16 -0.22
N GLY A 82 9.01 6.48 -0.29
CA GLY A 82 9.09 7.35 0.87
C GLY A 82 7.72 7.68 1.47
N HIS A 83 7.71 8.69 2.33
CA HIS A 83 6.50 9.23 2.95
C HIS A 83 5.59 9.92 1.91
N GLY A 84 4.27 9.78 2.08
CA GLY A 84 3.25 10.52 1.31
C GLY A 84 3.06 10.08 -0.14
N VAL A 85 3.66 8.96 -0.54
CA VAL A 85 3.62 8.40 -1.89
C VAL A 85 3.32 6.90 -1.84
N TYR A 86 3.04 6.31 -3.00
CA TYR A 86 2.72 4.88 -3.14
C TYR A 86 3.71 4.17 -4.08
N ALA A 87 3.66 2.84 -4.10
CA ALA A 87 4.49 2.04 -5.01
C ALA A 87 4.29 2.39 -6.50
N THR A 88 3.13 2.94 -6.89
CA THR A 88 2.86 3.42 -8.26
C THR A 88 3.73 4.63 -8.64
N ASP A 89 4.10 5.48 -7.68
CA ASP A 89 4.97 6.64 -7.91
C ASP A 89 6.41 6.20 -8.18
N ASP A 90 6.93 5.29 -7.35
CA ASP A 90 8.26 4.69 -7.53
C ASP A 90 8.33 3.91 -8.84
N PHE A 91 7.29 3.14 -9.17
CA PHE A 91 7.22 2.43 -10.45
C PHE A 91 7.38 3.39 -11.62
N TYR A 92 6.57 4.46 -11.65
CA TYR A 92 6.64 5.47 -12.69
C TYR A 92 8.02 6.13 -12.78
N LEU A 93 8.63 6.44 -11.63
CA LEU A 93 9.93 7.09 -11.58
C LEU A 93 11.04 6.21 -12.17
N TRP A 94 11.02 4.92 -11.89
CA TRP A 94 12.12 4.01 -12.21
C TRP A 94 11.96 3.26 -13.54
N GLN A 95 10.74 3.10 -14.06
CA GLN A 95 10.49 2.24 -15.23
C GLN A 95 11.35 2.59 -16.45
N ALA A 96 11.43 3.86 -16.85
CA ALA A 96 12.21 4.25 -18.03
C ALA A 96 13.73 3.99 -17.88
N THR A 97 14.24 4.12 -16.65
CA THR A 97 15.63 3.79 -16.32
C THR A 97 15.85 2.28 -16.32
N ALA A 98 14.95 1.52 -15.70
CA ALA A 98 15.00 0.06 -15.68
C ALA A 98 14.97 -0.50 -17.11
N GLU A 99 14.09 0.01 -17.96
CA GLU A 99 14.00 -0.36 -19.38
C GLU A 99 15.30 -0.09 -20.13
N ARG A 100 15.84 1.14 -20.02
CA ARG A 100 17.08 1.55 -20.69
C ARG A 100 18.25 0.62 -20.38
N TYR A 101 18.31 0.08 -19.17
CA TYR A 101 19.42 -0.76 -18.72
C TYR A 101 19.07 -2.25 -18.65
N GLY A 102 17.87 -2.65 -19.10
CA GLY A 102 17.45 -4.05 -19.13
C GLY A 102 17.19 -4.68 -17.76
N PHE A 103 16.82 -3.89 -16.75
CA PHE A 103 16.45 -4.38 -15.41
C PHE A 103 14.94 -4.60 -15.30
N ALA A 104 14.55 -5.64 -14.56
CA ALA A 104 13.20 -5.77 -14.03
C ALA A 104 12.97 -4.80 -12.86
N LEU A 105 11.71 -4.52 -12.56
CA LEU A 105 11.30 -3.61 -11.49
C LEU A 105 10.27 -4.29 -10.59
N LEU A 106 10.54 -4.25 -9.28
CA LEU A 106 9.63 -4.62 -8.22
C LEU A 106 9.41 -3.42 -7.31
N ALA A 107 8.26 -2.75 -7.42
CA ALA A 107 7.87 -1.70 -6.49
C ALA A 107 6.96 -2.27 -5.40
N LEU A 108 7.32 -2.07 -4.13
CA LEU A 108 6.60 -2.64 -2.99
C LEU A 108 5.87 -1.54 -2.22
N GLN A 109 4.55 -1.71 -2.04
CA GLN A 109 3.78 -0.95 -1.07
C GLN A 109 4.03 -1.54 0.31
N TRP A 110 4.71 -0.80 1.19
CA TRP A 110 5.11 -1.32 2.50
C TRP A 110 4.45 -0.60 3.68
N TRP A 111 3.86 0.58 3.44
CA TRP A 111 3.18 1.38 4.45
C TRP A 111 1.65 1.28 4.34
N PHE A 112 0.97 1.23 5.48
CA PHE A 112 -0.47 0.89 5.59
C PHE A 112 -1.42 2.09 5.67
N GLY A 113 -1.04 3.27 5.16
CA GLY A 113 -1.95 4.42 5.06
C GLY A 113 -2.26 5.17 6.38
N GLY A 114 -1.90 4.63 7.54
CA GLY A 114 -2.33 5.13 8.86
C GLY A 114 -1.26 5.79 9.72
N GLY A 115 -0.12 6.15 9.15
CA GLY A 115 1.04 6.63 9.90
C GLY A 115 1.35 8.10 9.69
N GLU A 116 0.39 8.99 9.98
CA GLU A 116 0.58 10.19 10.82
C GLU A 116 -0.79 10.57 11.41
N ALA A 117 -0.91 10.48 12.73
CA ALA A 117 -2.01 11.00 13.52
C ALA A 117 -1.46 12.11 14.42
#